data_AF-A0A3B3R553-F1
#
_entry.id   AF-A0A3B3R553-F1
#
_cell.length_a   1.000
_cell.length_b   1.000
_cell.length_c   1.000
_cell.angle_alpha   90.00
_cell.angle_beta   90.00
_cell.angle_gamma   90.00
#
_symmetry.space_group_name_H-M   'P 1'
#
loop_
_entity.id
_entity.type
_entity.pdbx_description
1 polymer ?
#
loop_
_entity_poly.entity_id
_entity_poly.type
_entity_poly.pdbx_seq_one_letter_code
_entity_poly.pdbx_strand_id
1 'polypeptide(L)'
;LCLRGSCNHQRASWCRSLCFPGGRGNRERQQRWRRIWNRWTGGKSLTAAGSGPQGESVPYTLSLGVHIYSPSTVQSVQSNCPLTPLEFLSQDNTEAKVSLSPGHKFDRDVELLLYYGQPHQPTAILEAGQPSAQPGSLMGDTVAMLSFYPEIPSIPSSQMTSKGEFIFVVDRSGSMDCPMNQSNYEQTRISSARDTLLLLLKSLPVGCYFNIYGFGSYFESYFPESVEYTQANMETAVQKVKSMQADMGGTEILQVLQDVYS
;
A
#
# COMPACT_ATOMS: atom_id res chain seq x y z
N LEU A 1 7.94 21.73 20.71
CA LEU A 1 9.13 21.13 21.37
C LEU A 1 9.32 19.70 20.85
N CYS A 2 10.28 19.50 19.93
CA CYS A 2 10.79 18.18 19.56
C CYS A 2 11.83 17.74 20.60
N LEU A 3 11.73 16.52 21.10
CA LEU A 3 12.87 15.85 21.75
C LEU A 3 13.23 14.62 20.92
N ARG A 4 14.40 14.72 20.27
CA ARG A 4 15.08 13.61 19.61
C ARG A 4 15.52 12.59 20.66
N GLY A 5 15.09 11.34 20.51
CA GLY A 5 15.78 10.17 21.06
C GLY A 5 16.41 9.42 19.89
N SER A 6 17.72 9.59 19.72
CA SER A 6 18.51 8.79 18.78
C SER A 6 18.73 7.40 19.38
N CYS A 7 18.32 6.34 18.69
CA CYS A 7 18.86 5.01 18.92
C CYS A 7 19.30 4.43 17.58
N ASN A 8 20.61 4.36 17.40
CA ASN A 8 21.30 3.82 16.25
C ASN A 8 21.08 2.30 16.17
N HIS A 9 20.28 1.85 15.21
CA HIS A 9 20.61 0.63 14.47
C HIS A 9 20.01 0.67 13.07
N GLN A 10 20.90 0.69 12.08
CA GLN A 10 20.59 0.50 10.68
C GLN A 10 19.99 -0.90 10.48
N ARG A 11 18.76 -0.96 9.94
CA ARG A 11 18.33 -1.98 8.98
C ARG A 11 17.02 -1.52 8.35
N ALA A 12 17.13 -0.90 7.18
CA ALA A 12 16.00 -0.65 6.31
C ALA A 12 15.52 -2.01 5.76
N SER A 13 14.44 -2.56 6.31
CA SER A 13 13.73 -3.68 5.73
C SER A 13 12.58 -3.12 4.87
N TRP A 14 12.72 -3.27 3.55
CA TRP A 14 11.65 -3.01 2.60
C TRP A 14 10.76 -4.26 2.52
N CYS A 15 9.61 -4.27 3.20
CA CYS A 15 8.58 -5.28 2.94
C CYS A 15 7.66 -4.79 1.81
N ARG A 16 7.93 -5.26 0.59
CA ARG A 16 6.96 -5.26 -0.52
C ARG A 16 6.02 -6.45 -0.33
N SER A 17 4.73 -6.18 -0.15
CA SER A 17 3.67 -7.18 -0.36
C SER A 17 2.66 -6.59 -1.32
N LEU A 18 2.77 -6.98 -2.60
CA LEU A 18 1.76 -6.80 -3.63
C LEU A 18 0.72 -7.92 -3.45
N CYS A 19 -0.50 -7.58 -3.04
CA CYS A 19 -1.64 -8.48 -3.15
C CYS A 19 -2.53 -7.99 -4.29
N PHE A 20 -2.62 -8.76 -5.38
CA PHE A 20 -3.66 -8.62 -6.41
C PHE A 20 -4.86 -9.52 -6.06
N PRO A 21 -6.09 -9.13 -6.44
CA PRO A 21 -7.31 -9.82 -6.04
C PRO A 21 -7.63 -11.00 -6.97
N GLY A 22 -7.68 -12.22 -6.41
CA GLY A 22 -8.30 -13.38 -7.05
C GLY A 22 -9.76 -13.51 -6.61
N GLY A 23 -10.70 -13.47 -7.57
CA GLY A 23 -12.13 -13.49 -7.30
C GLY A 23 -12.74 -14.88 -7.09
N ARG A 24 -13.58 -15.00 -6.06
CA ARG A 24 -14.98 -15.49 -6.11
C ARG A 24 -15.55 -15.53 -4.69
N GLY A 25 -16.60 -14.75 -4.46
CA GLY A 25 -17.35 -14.72 -3.21
C GLY A 25 -17.78 -13.30 -2.89
N ASN A 26 -19.08 -13.05 -2.96
CA ASN A 26 -19.74 -11.78 -2.68
C ASN A 26 -19.43 -11.33 -1.24
N ARG A 27 -18.34 -10.57 -1.05
CA ARG A 27 -18.01 -9.82 0.17
C ARG A 27 -17.36 -8.51 -0.25
N GLU A 28 -17.93 -7.44 0.28
CA GLU A 28 -17.58 -6.03 0.17
C GLU A 28 -16.13 -5.74 -0.24
N ARG A 29 -15.95 -4.92 -1.27
CA ARG A 29 -14.66 -4.38 -1.70
C ARG A 29 -14.08 -3.51 -0.58
N GLN A 30 -13.23 -4.10 0.25
CA GLN A 30 -12.52 -3.40 1.33
C GLN A 30 -11.37 -2.57 0.76
N GLN A 31 -11.39 -1.26 1.01
CA GLN A 31 -10.26 -0.39 0.71
C GLN A 31 -9.39 -0.21 1.96
N ARG A 32 -8.20 -0.81 1.92
CA ARG A 32 -7.16 -0.67 2.95
C ARG A 32 -6.40 0.64 2.71
N TRP A 33 -6.70 1.67 3.48
CA TRP A 33 -5.96 2.93 3.42
C TRP A 33 -4.92 2.98 4.53
N ARG A 34 -3.63 3.04 4.15
CA ARG A 34 -2.55 3.44 5.04
C ARG A 34 -2.15 4.87 4.69
N ARG A 35 -2.60 5.83 5.49
CA ARG A 35 -1.98 7.13 5.80
C ARG A 35 -2.98 7.90 6.67
N ILE A 36 -2.68 8.00 7.95
CA ILE A 36 -3.45 8.81 8.90
C ILE A 36 -2.53 9.93 9.38
N TRP A 37 -3.00 11.16 9.23
CA TRP A 37 -2.44 12.29 9.96
C TRP A 37 -2.95 12.19 11.41
N ASN A 38 -2.18 11.56 12.28
CA ASN A 38 -2.51 11.52 13.71
C ASN A 38 -2.05 12.84 14.34
N ARG A 39 -3.00 13.62 14.89
CA ARG A 39 -2.67 14.60 15.93
C ARG A 39 -2.24 13.83 17.18
N TRP A 40 -0.94 13.61 17.33
CA TRP A 40 -0.35 13.10 18.56
C TRP A 40 -0.36 14.19 19.62
N THR A 41 -1.38 14.20 20.47
CA THR A 41 -1.28 14.84 21.79
C THR A 41 -0.84 13.77 22.80
N GLY A 42 0.47 13.55 22.87
CA GLY A 42 1.05 12.73 23.93
C GLY A 42 0.88 13.42 25.28
N GLY A 43 -0.26 13.16 25.95
CA GLY A 43 -0.42 13.48 27.36
C GLY A 43 0.43 12.50 28.17
N LYS A 44 1.53 12.97 28.78
CA LYS A 44 2.25 12.19 29.78
C LYS A 44 1.38 12.11 31.03
N SER A 45 0.76 10.96 31.27
CA SER A 45 0.25 10.61 32.60
C SER A 45 1.06 9.43 33.12
N LEU A 46 1.99 9.71 34.03
CA LEU A 46 2.70 8.69 34.80
C LEU A 46 1.78 8.28 35.95
N THR A 47 1.18 7.10 35.87
CA THR A 47 0.56 6.45 37.04
C THR A 47 1.45 5.29 37.46
N ALA A 48 2.09 5.45 38.62
CA ALA A 48 2.90 4.41 39.24
C ALA A 48 2.01 3.54 40.12
N ALA A 49 2.01 2.23 39.90
CA ALA A 49 1.56 1.25 40.88
C ALA A 49 2.58 0.09 40.90
N GLY A 50 3.36 -0.02 41.99
CA GLY A 50 4.19 -1.20 42.30
C GLY A 50 3.32 -2.31 42.93
N SER A 51 3.72 -3.59 43.02
CA SER A 51 5.05 -4.21 43.15
C SER A 51 5.02 -5.71 42.73
N GLY A 52 6.16 -6.27 42.25
CA GLY A 52 6.35 -7.68 41.75
C GLY A 52 6.62 -8.71 42.86
N PRO A 53 7.17 -9.96 42.62
CA PRO A 53 7.93 -10.55 41.48
C PRO A 53 7.36 -11.93 40.97
N GLN A 54 7.83 -12.69 39.96
CA GLN A 54 9.17 -13.03 39.41
C GLN A 54 9.15 -13.26 37.88
N GLY A 55 10.28 -12.97 37.23
CA GLY A 55 10.57 -13.24 35.81
C GLY A 55 10.85 -11.94 35.05
N GLU A 56 12.10 -11.45 35.09
CA GLU A 56 12.64 -10.24 34.44
C GLU A 56 11.59 -9.31 33.78
N SER A 57 10.82 -8.66 34.64
CA SER A 57 9.78 -7.71 34.28
C SER A 57 10.39 -6.33 34.42
N VAL A 58 10.65 -5.69 33.27
CA VAL A 58 10.96 -4.26 33.29
C VAL A 58 9.75 -3.51 33.88
N PRO A 59 9.93 -2.62 34.87
CA PRO A 59 8.86 -2.07 35.71
C PRO A 59 8.01 -1.02 34.99
N TYR A 60 8.15 -0.91 33.67
CA TYR A 60 7.41 0.02 32.85
C TYR A 60 6.50 -0.77 31.92
N THR A 61 5.23 -0.39 31.91
CA THR A 61 4.27 -0.84 30.90
C THR A 61 4.14 0.26 29.86
N LEU A 62 4.43 -0.06 28.59
CA LEU A 62 4.14 0.84 27.49
C LEU A 62 2.67 0.66 27.08
N SER A 63 1.87 1.72 27.18
CA SER A 63 0.50 1.75 26.66
C SER A 63 0.44 2.66 25.44
N LEU A 64 -0.31 2.23 24.41
CA LEU A 64 -0.59 3.03 23.23
C LEU A 64 -2.10 3.25 23.15
N GLY A 65 -2.51 4.51 23.28
CA GLY A 65 -3.87 4.96 23.04
C GLY A 65 -3.90 5.82 21.78
N VAL A 66 -4.93 5.64 20.97
CA VAL A 66 -5.19 6.42 19.77
C VAL A 66 -6.48 7.17 19.94
N HIS A 67 -6.40 8.49 19.75
CA HIS A 67 -7.54 9.37 19.72
C HIS A 67 -7.81 9.81 18.29
N ILE A 68 -9.00 9.51 17.78
CA ILE A 68 -9.40 9.70 16.40
C ILE A 68 -10.35 10.88 16.34
N TYR A 69 -9.98 11.86 15.53
CA TYR A 69 -10.83 12.98 15.15
C TYR A 69 -11.08 12.89 13.65
N SER A 70 -12.33 12.77 13.25
CA SER A 70 -12.71 12.54 11.86
C SER A 70 -13.80 13.51 11.41
N PRO A 71 -13.74 14.06 10.17
CA PRO A 71 -14.82 14.85 9.60
C PRO A 71 -16.06 14.01 9.22
N SER A 72 -15.94 12.68 9.23
CA SER A 72 -17.03 11.73 8.94
C SER A 72 -17.16 10.70 10.05
N THR A 73 -18.37 10.18 10.26
CA THR A 73 -18.68 9.12 11.23
C THR A 73 -17.74 7.92 11.07
N VAL A 74 -17.04 7.58 12.15
CA VAL A 74 -16.23 6.37 12.25
C VAL A 74 -17.15 5.18 12.52
N GLN A 75 -17.12 4.19 11.63
CA GLN A 75 -17.95 2.99 11.73
C GLN A 75 -17.26 1.90 12.54
N SER A 76 -15.96 1.67 12.30
CA SER A 76 -15.19 0.70 13.08
C SER A 76 -13.69 0.94 12.96
N VAL A 77 -12.95 0.37 13.93
CA VAL A 77 -11.48 0.33 13.92
C VAL A 77 -11.03 -1.12 14.04
N GLN A 78 -10.21 -1.57 13.11
CA GLN A 78 -9.63 -2.90 13.11
C GLN A 78 -8.11 -2.83 13.28
N SER A 79 -7.51 -3.88 13.81
CA SER A 79 -6.06 -3.98 13.96
C SER A 79 -5.58 -5.41 13.81
N ASN A 80 -4.32 -5.54 13.42
CA ASN A 80 -3.56 -6.79 13.50
C ASN A 80 -3.17 -7.17 14.95
N CYS A 81 -3.40 -6.26 15.90
CA CYS A 81 -3.10 -6.44 17.32
C CYS A 81 -4.39 -6.39 18.15
N PRO A 82 -4.46 -7.05 19.32
CA PRO A 82 -5.62 -6.97 20.21
C PRO A 82 -5.85 -5.53 20.72
N LEU A 83 -7.06 -5.02 20.54
CA LEU A 83 -7.48 -3.68 20.97
C LEU A 83 -8.48 -3.75 22.13
N THR A 84 -8.52 -2.69 22.93
CA THR A 84 -9.65 -2.43 23.83
C THR A 84 -10.91 -2.17 23.00
N PRO A 85 -12.12 -2.32 23.58
CA PRO A 85 -13.35 -1.90 22.90
C PRO A 85 -13.25 -0.46 22.40
N LEU A 86 -13.81 -0.19 21.22
CA LEU A 86 -13.85 1.13 20.63
C LEU A 86 -14.84 2.00 21.42
N GLU A 87 -14.36 3.13 21.92
CA GLU A 87 -15.15 4.10 22.68
C GLU A 87 -15.45 5.31 21.80
N PHE A 88 -16.74 5.59 21.54
CA PHE A 88 -17.14 6.82 20.87
C PHE A 88 -17.33 7.93 21.90
N LEU A 89 -16.69 9.08 21.67
CA LEU A 89 -16.75 10.23 22.59
C LEU A 89 -17.80 11.26 22.16
N SER A 90 -18.28 11.18 20.92
CA SER A 90 -19.28 12.07 20.36
C SER A 90 -20.53 11.30 19.89
N GLN A 91 -21.69 11.94 19.89
CA GLN A 91 -22.97 11.30 19.50
C GLN A 91 -23.05 10.96 18.00
N ASP A 92 -22.31 11.70 17.18
CA ASP A 92 -22.16 11.54 15.73
C ASP A 92 -21.00 10.59 15.33
N ASN A 93 -20.32 10.00 16.33
CA ASN A 93 -19.18 9.09 16.18
C ASN A 93 -18.03 9.68 15.34
N THR A 94 -17.83 11.00 15.38
CA THR A 94 -16.70 11.70 14.74
C THR A 94 -15.45 11.75 15.63
N GLU A 95 -15.63 11.56 16.94
CA GLU A 95 -14.55 11.41 17.92
C GLU A 95 -14.59 10.02 18.54
N ALA A 96 -13.48 9.28 18.45
CA ALA A 96 -13.40 7.91 18.95
C ALA A 96 -12.02 7.59 19.55
N LYS A 97 -11.99 6.74 20.55
CA LYS A 97 -10.79 6.33 21.27
C LYS A 97 -10.65 4.81 21.28
N VAL A 98 -9.43 4.35 21.03
CA VAL A 98 -9.09 2.93 21.12
C VAL A 98 -7.66 2.78 21.62
N SER A 99 -7.38 1.74 22.39
CA SER A 99 -6.03 1.47 22.91
C SER A 99 -5.62 0.05 22.61
N LEU A 100 -4.31 -0.22 22.59
CA LEU A 100 -3.82 -1.59 22.60
C LEU A 100 -4.19 -2.28 23.91
N SER A 101 -4.53 -3.55 23.82
CA SER A 101 -4.85 -4.35 24.99
C SER A 101 -3.64 -4.45 25.93
N PRO A 102 -3.86 -4.50 27.26
CA PRO A 102 -2.78 -4.72 28.23
C PRO A 102 -1.97 -5.99 27.91
N GLY A 103 -0.66 -5.94 28.13
CA GLY A 103 0.25 -7.07 27.87
C GLY A 103 0.65 -7.25 26.39
N HIS A 104 0.33 -6.29 25.51
CA HIS A 104 0.79 -6.31 24.14
C HIS A 104 2.33 -6.34 24.07
N LYS A 105 2.86 -7.30 23.31
CA LYS A 105 4.29 -7.39 23.00
C LYS A 105 4.52 -6.62 21.71
N PHE A 106 5.33 -5.57 21.76
CA PHE A 106 5.73 -4.76 20.60
C PHE A 106 6.75 -5.51 19.72
N ASP A 107 6.43 -6.76 19.38
CA ASP A 107 7.25 -7.68 18.59
C ASP A 107 7.02 -7.53 17.07
N ARG A 108 6.06 -6.69 16.69
CA ARG A 108 5.61 -6.43 15.32
C ARG A 108 5.06 -5.02 15.18
N ASP A 109 4.86 -4.61 13.93
CA ASP A 109 4.20 -3.34 13.63
C ASP A 109 2.73 -3.36 14.03
N VAL A 110 2.26 -2.25 14.63
CA VAL A 110 0.85 -2.04 14.97
C VAL A 110 0.15 -1.35 13.80
N GLU A 111 -0.82 -2.04 13.20
CA GLU A 111 -1.64 -1.51 12.11
C GLU A 111 -3.04 -1.20 12.60
N LEU A 112 -3.55 0.00 12.29
CA LEU A 112 -4.92 0.39 12.56
C LEU A 112 -5.61 0.73 11.24
N LEU A 113 -6.73 0.06 10.97
CA LEU A 113 -7.59 0.30 9.81
C LEU A 113 -8.87 0.97 10.31
N LEU A 114 -9.14 2.17 9.80
CA LEU A 114 -10.35 2.94 10.13
C LEU A 114 -11.36 2.78 9.00
N TYR A 115 -12.60 2.49 9.36
CA TYR A 115 -13.72 2.39 8.44
C TYR A 115 -14.67 3.55 8.72
N TYR A 116 -15.02 4.31 7.68
CA TYR A 116 -15.93 5.44 7.76
C TYR A 116 -17.29 5.07 7.22
N GLY A 117 -18.36 5.62 7.81
CA GLY A 117 -19.74 5.34 7.39
C GLY A 117 -20.09 5.94 6.02
N GLN A 118 -19.41 7.02 5.61
CA GLN A 118 -19.63 7.71 4.32
C GLN A 118 -18.28 7.99 3.63
N PRO A 119 -17.56 6.96 3.16
CA PRO A 119 -16.19 7.10 2.66
C PRO A 119 -16.09 7.93 1.37
N HIS A 120 -17.18 8.03 0.61
CA HIS A 120 -17.22 8.73 -0.67
C HIS A 120 -17.64 10.20 -0.57
N GLN A 121 -18.02 10.65 0.63
CA GLN A 121 -18.38 12.04 0.86
C GLN A 121 -17.11 12.90 0.84
N PRO A 122 -17.04 13.95 -0.01
CA PRO A 122 -15.94 14.89 0.03
C PRO A 122 -15.85 15.58 1.39
N THR A 123 -14.64 15.71 1.93
CA THR A 123 -14.40 16.40 3.21
C THR A 123 -13.35 17.48 3.06
N ALA A 124 -13.51 18.55 3.84
CA ALA A 124 -12.57 19.65 3.93
C ALA A 124 -12.26 19.90 5.40
N ILE A 125 -10.97 19.91 5.74
CA ILE A 125 -10.49 20.24 7.09
C ILE A 125 -9.67 21.52 6.99
N LEU A 126 -10.01 22.51 7.82
CA LEU A 126 -9.26 23.76 7.95
C LEU A 126 -8.52 23.73 9.28
N GLU A 127 -7.18 23.82 9.25
CA GLU A 127 -6.37 24.02 10.44
C GLU A 127 -5.80 25.43 10.41
N ALA A 128 -6.21 26.24 11.40
CA ALA A 128 -5.70 27.60 11.56
C ALA A 128 -4.24 27.55 12.03
N GLY A 129 -3.43 28.49 11.53
CA GLY A 129 -2.07 28.68 12.00
C GLY A 129 -2.02 28.97 13.51
N GLN A 130 -0.96 28.54 14.17
CA GLN A 130 -0.72 28.83 15.58
C GLN A 130 -0.48 30.33 15.78
N PRO A 131 -1.23 30.98 16.70
CA PRO A 131 -1.07 32.42 16.96
C PRO A 131 0.34 32.83 17.44
N SER A 132 1.07 31.89 18.06
CA SER A 132 2.44 32.10 18.56
C SER A 132 3.53 31.85 17.52
N ALA A 133 3.18 31.39 16.32
CA ALA A 133 4.15 31.13 15.26
C ALA A 133 4.47 32.40 14.48
N GLN A 134 5.67 32.46 13.90
CA GLN A 134 6.08 33.60 13.09
C GLN A 134 5.20 33.68 11.82
N PRO A 135 4.71 34.87 11.43
CA PRO A 135 3.98 35.05 10.18
C PRO A 135 4.82 34.58 8.97
N GLY A 136 4.22 33.80 8.07
CA GLY A 136 4.92 33.21 6.92
C GLY A 136 5.74 31.96 7.25
N SER A 137 5.59 31.39 8.45
CA SER A 137 6.09 30.06 8.79
C SER A 137 5.01 29.00 8.58
N LEU A 138 5.42 27.77 8.27
CA LEU A 138 4.52 26.62 8.10
C LEU A 138 3.51 26.43 9.25
N MET A 139 3.89 26.81 10.47
CA MET A 139 3.02 26.69 11.65
C MET A 139 2.13 27.91 11.88
N GLY A 140 2.40 29.04 11.22
CA GLY A 140 1.61 30.29 11.31
C GLY A 140 0.59 30.45 10.19
N ASP A 141 0.75 29.69 9.10
CA ASP A 141 -0.16 29.74 7.95
C ASP A 141 -1.39 28.84 8.18
N THR A 142 -2.55 29.32 7.74
CA THR A 142 -3.78 28.53 7.73
C THR A 142 -3.75 27.56 6.55
N VAL A 143 -3.97 26.28 6.82
CA VAL A 143 -3.94 25.22 5.80
C VAL A 143 -5.32 24.57 5.66
N ALA A 144 -5.71 24.28 4.42
CA ALA A 144 -6.91 23.55 4.09
C ALA A 144 -6.54 22.22 3.41
N MET A 145 -7.05 21.11 3.95
CA MET A 145 -6.93 19.79 3.35
C MET A 145 -8.27 19.39 2.76
N LEU A 146 -8.29 19.14 1.44
CA LEU A 146 -9.47 18.64 0.73
C LEU A 146 -9.27 17.15 0.41
N SER A 147 -10.24 16.32 0.76
CA SER A 147 -10.23 14.88 0.51
C SER A 147 -11.44 14.49 -0.35
N PHE A 148 -11.17 13.90 -1.52
CA PHE A 148 -12.19 13.45 -2.46
C PHE A 148 -11.99 11.97 -2.78
N TYR A 149 -13.03 11.16 -2.56
CA TYR A 149 -13.01 9.73 -2.84
C TYR A 149 -14.25 9.33 -3.65
N PRO A 150 -14.31 9.66 -4.95
CA PRO A 150 -15.51 9.44 -5.75
C PRO A 150 -15.89 7.95 -5.79
N GLU A 151 -17.17 7.66 -5.64
CA GLU A 151 -17.71 6.34 -5.94
C GLU A 151 -17.78 6.21 -7.47
N ILE A 152 -16.92 5.36 -8.03
CA ILE A 152 -16.94 5.07 -9.46
C ILE A 152 -18.01 3.98 -9.66
N PRO A 153 -19.15 4.29 -10.30
CA PRO A 153 -20.22 3.32 -10.47
C PRO A 153 -19.69 2.11 -11.23
N SER A 154 -20.04 0.91 -10.75
CA SER A 154 -19.74 -0.33 -11.47
C SER A 154 -20.58 -0.37 -12.75
N ILE A 155 -19.99 -0.02 -13.88
CA ILE A 155 -20.62 -0.21 -15.18
C ILE A 155 -20.88 -1.73 -15.34
N PRO A 156 -22.09 -2.17 -15.69
CA PRO A 156 -22.37 -3.58 -15.92
C PRO A 156 -21.36 -4.18 -16.90
N SER A 157 -20.87 -5.38 -16.62
CA SER A 157 -19.90 -6.10 -17.47
C SER A 157 -20.37 -6.30 -18.92
N SER A 158 -21.67 -6.14 -19.20
CA SER A 158 -22.27 -6.14 -20.54
C SER A 158 -22.04 -4.84 -21.33
N GLN A 159 -21.75 -3.73 -20.65
CA GLN A 159 -21.43 -2.43 -21.26
C GLN A 159 -19.95 -2.06 -21.13
N MET A 160 -19.20 -2.72 -20.24
CA MET A 160 -17.74 -2.72 -20.29
C MET A 160 -17.26 -3.52 -21.50
N THR A 161 -17.31 -2.89 -22.67
CA THR A 161 -16.22 -3.10 -23.62
C THR A 161 -15.02 -2.37 -23.01
N SER A 162 -14.36 -2.96 -22.01
CA SER A 162 -13.13 -2.39 -21.49
C SER A 162 -12.08 -2.57 -22.58
N LYS A 163 -12.10 -1.66 -23.57
CA LYS A 163 -11.04 -1.41 -24.54
C LYS A 163 -9.84 -0.79 -23.82
N GLY A 164 -9.49 -1.32 -22.65
CA GLY A 164 -8.27 -1.04 -21.95
C GLY A 164 -7.17 -1.82 -22.64
N GLU A 165 -6.08 -1.13 -22.91
CA GLU A 165 -4.86 -1.72 -23.41
C GLU A 165 -3.89 -1.85 -22.24
N PHE A 166 -3.40 -3.07 -22.02
CA PHE A 166 -2.44 -3.38 -20.96
C PHE A 166 -1.08 -3.68 -21.59
N ILE A 167 -0.16 -2.73 -21.44
CA ILE A 167 1.22 -2.88 -21.93
C ILE A 167 2.13 -3.20 -20.75
N PHE A 168 2.72 -4.40 -20.77
CA PHE A 168 3.69 -4.83 -19.76
C PHE A 168 5.10 -4.56 -20.25
N VAL A 169 5.81 -3.63 -19.60
CA VAL A 169 7.22 -3.34 -19.90
C VAL A 169 8.10 -4.01 -18.84
N VAL A 170 8.99 -4.88 -19.27
CA VAL A 170 9.77 -5.79 -18.39
C VAL A 170 11.26 -5.66 -18.67
N ASP A 171 12.03 -5.38 -17.61
CA ASP A 171 13.48 -5.32 -17.67
C ASP A 171 14.07 -6.73 -17.81
N ARG A 172 14.89 -6.93 -18.85
CA ARG A 172 15.64 -8.15 -19.17
C ARG A 172 17.16 -7.88 -19.24
N SER A 173 17.62 -6.79 -18.62
CA SER A 173 19.04 -6.49 -18.46
C SER A 173 19.76 -7.60 -17.69
N GLY A 174 21.08 -7.71 -17.86
CA GLY A 174 21.90 -8.73 -17.19
C GLY A 174 21.84 -8.64 -15.66
N SER A 175 21.51 -7.48 -15.11
CA SER A 175 21.30 -7.30 -13.66
C SER A 175 20.10 -8.10 -13.10
N MET A 176 19.19 -8.52 -13.98
CA MET A 176 18.02 -9.33 -13.63
C MET A 176 18.38 -10.81 -13.44
N ASP A 177 19.56 -11.27 -13.86
CA ASP A 177 20.04 -12.62 -13.58
C ASP A 177 20.56 -12.77 -12.14
N CYS A 178 20.73 -11.65 -11.43
CA CYS A 178 21.22 -11.65 -10.06
C CYS A 178 20.21 -12.34 -9.10
N PRO A 179 20.69 -13.07 -8.07
CA PRO A 179 19.86 -13.62 -7.02
C PRO A 179 19.04 -12.55 -6.28
N MET A 180 17.84 -12.93 -5.83
CA MET A 180 16.96 -12.03 -5.09
C MET A 180 17.43 -11.76 -3.65
N ASN A 181 18.11 -12.73 -3.04
CA ASN A 181 18.77 -12.58 -1.75
C ASN A 181 20.06 -13.40 -1.71
N GLN A 182 20.98 -13.06 -0.80
CA GLN A 182 22.28 -13.74 -0.67
C GLN A 182 22.16 -15.17 -0.10
N SER A 183 20.99 -15.56 0.41
CA SER A 183 20.75 -16.86 1.05
C SER A 183 20.14 -17.90 0.11
N ASN A 184 19.56 -17.49 -1.02
CA ASN A 184 18.82 -18.34 -1.95
C ASN A 184 19.21 -17.99 -3.38
N TYR A 185 20.18 -18.73 -3.90
CA TYR A 185 20.71 -18.59 -5.25
C TYR A 185 19.81 -19.21 -6.32
N GLU A 186 18.74 -19.92 -5.95
CA GLU A 186 17.83 -20.57 -6.91
C GLU A 186 16.84 -19.58 -7.55
N GLN A 187 16.55 -18.46 -6.89
CA GLN A 187 15.58 -17.47 -7.37
C GLN A 187 16.28 -16.18 -7.84
N THR A 188 16.38 -16.03 -9.16
CA THR A 188 16.87 -14.80 -9.81
C THR A 188 15.78 -13.74 -9.89
N ARG A 189 16.14 -12.46 -10.05
CA ARG A 189 15.16 -11.37 -10.22
C ARG A 189 14.28 -11.58 -11.44
N ILE A 190 14.85 -12.10 -12.54
CA ILE A 190 14.10 -12.41 -13.76
C ILE A 190 13.09 -13.54 -13.53
N SER A 191 13.43 -14.57 -12.74
CA SER A 191 12.50 -15.65 -12.42
C SER A 191 11.26 -15.15 -11.67
N SER A 192 11.45 -14.23 -10.72
CA SER A 192 10.34 -13.62 -9.98
C SER A 192 9.54 -12.62 -10.82
N ALA A 193 10.20 -11.85 -11.69
CA ALA A 193 9.53 -10.98 -12.64
C ALA A 193 8.63 -11.79 -13.59
N ARG A 194 9.12 -12.93 -14.07
CA ARG A 194 8.37 -13.88 -14.90
C ARG A 194 7.14 -14.43 -14.17
N ASP A 195 7.29 -14.89 -12.94
CA ASP A 195 6.18 -15.44 -12.15
C ASP A 195 5.12 -14.37 -11.86
N THR A 196 5.56 -13.13 -11.58
CA THR A 196 4.68 -11.97 -11.40
C THR A 196 3.94 -11.62 -12.69
N LEU A 197 4.64 -11.58 -13.82
CA LEU A 197 4.03 -11.32 -15.12
C LEU A 197 2.98 -12.38 -15.46
N LEU A 198 3.27 -13.66 -15.20
CA LEU A 198 2.31 -14.74 -15.40
C LEU A 198 1.05 -14.58 -14.54
N LEU A 199 1.20 -14.12 -13.30
CA LEU A 199 0.07 -13.81 -12.42
C LEU A 199 -0.77 -12.66 -12.97
N LEU A 200 -0.12 -11.58 -13.44
CA LEU A 200 -0.79 -10.41 -14.01
C LEU A 200 -1.55 -10.77 -15.28
N LEU A 201 -0.94 -11.53 -16.20
CA LEU A 201 -1.58 -11.97 -17.44
C LEU A 201 -2.84 -12.80 -17.16
N LYS A 202 -2.80 -13.71 -16.19
CA LYS A 202 -3.96 -14.52 -15.79
C LYS A 202 -5.07 -13.72 -15.09
N SER A 203 -4.75 -12.53 -14.62
CA SER A 203 -5.67 -11.65 -13.90
C SER A 203 -6.31 -10.58 -14.80
N LEU A 204 -5.98 -10.56 -16.10
CA LEU A 204 -6.52 -9.61 -17.06
C LEU A 204 -8.04 -9.83 -17.27
N PRO A 205 -8.81 -8.73 -17.43
CA PRO A 205 -10.23 -8.83 -17.76
C PRO A 205 -10.44 -9.35 -19.18
N VAL A 206 -11.54 -10.08 -19.41
CA VAL A 206 -11.89 -10.59 -20.75
C VAL A 206 -12.25 -9.42 -21.67
N GLY A 207 -11.75 -9.45 -22.91
CA GLY A 207 -12.04 -8.41 -23.92
C GLY A 207 -11.13 -7.19 -23.87
N CYS A 208 -10.01 -7.24 -23.12
CA CYS A 208 -8.96 -6.23 -23.19
C CYS A 208 -7.93 -6.53 -24.27
N TYR A 209 -7.14 -5.53 -24.63
CA TYR A 209 -5.94 -5.70 -25.47
C TYR A 209 -4.70 -5.74 -24.58
N PHE A 210 -3.68 -6.49 -24.98
CA PHE A 210 -2.43 -6.52 -24.24
C PHE A 210 -1.22 -6.71 -25.14
N ASN A 211 -0.08 -6.20 -24.69
CA ASN A 211 1.22 -6.48 -25.27
C ASN A 211 2.30 -6.55 -24.17
N ILE A 212 3.40 -7.22 -24.46
CA ILE A 212 4.52 -7.40 -23.55
C ILE A 212 5.79 -6.96 -24.27
N TYR A 213 6.55 -6.08 -23.62
CA TYR A 213 7.82 -5.57 -24.09
C TYR A 213 8.92 -6.00 -23.13
N GLY A 214 9.92 -6.71 -23.64
CA GLY A 214 11.19 -6.92 -22.94
C GLY A 214 12.18 -5.83 -23.33
N PHE A 215 12.90 -5.25 -22.37
CA PHE A 215 13.91 -4.23 -22.66
C PHE A 215 15.24 -4.49 -21.94
N GLY A 216 16.32 -4.11 -22.62
CA GLY A 216 17.68 -4.06 -22.11
C GLY A 216 18.47 -3.02 -22.90
N SER A 217 19.58 -3.40 -23.54
CA SER A 217 20.28 -2.57 -24.55
C SER A 217 19.48 -2.40 -25.85
N TYR A 218 18.60 -3.34 -26.15
CA TYR A 218 17.61 -3.30 -27.22
C TYR A 218 16.25 -3.66 -26.63
N PHE A 219 15.18 -3.57 -27.42
CA PHE A 219 13.86 -4.00 -26.99
C PHE A 219 13.27 -5.06 -27.93
N GLU A 220 12.36 -5.85 -27.38
CA GLU A 220 11.63 -6.89 -28.09
C GLU A 220 10.16 -6.83 -27.66
N SER A 221 9.26 -6.64 -28.64
CA SER A 221 7.82 -6.81 -28.43
C SER A 221 7.41 -8.25 -28.67
N TYR A 222 6.51 -8.78 -27.83
CA TYR A 222 6.02 -10.15 -27.98
C TYR A 222 5.01 -10.26 -29.11
N PHE A 223 4.28 -9.18 -29.37
CA PHE A 223 3.38 -9.03 -30.49
C PHE A 223 3.72 -7.73 -31.24
N PRO A 224 3.61 -7.70 -32.59
CA PRO A 224 3.84 -6.49 -33.37
C PRO A 224 2.92 -5.33 -32.97
N GLU A 225 1.66 -5.66 -32.65
CA GLU A 225 0.64 -4.74 -32.14
C GLU A 225 -0.07 -5.41 -30.97
N SER A 226 -0.75 -4.61 -30.14
CA SER A 226 -1.54 -5.13 -29.03
C SER A 226 -2.64 -6.05 -29.52
N VAL A 227 -2.67 -7.26 -28.96
CA VAL A 227 -3.60 -8.31 -29.35
C VAL A 227 -4.72 -8.45 -28.33
N GLU A 228 -5.90 -8.86 -28.79
CA GLU A 228 -7.01 -9.14 -27.90
C GLU A 228 -6.68 -10.31 -26.95
N TYR A 229 -7.14 -10.20 -25.71
CA TYR A 229 -7.05 -11.25 -24.70
C TYR A 229 -7.95 -12.44 -25.06
N THR A 230 -7.42 -13.31 -25.92
CA THR A 230 -8.00 -14.59 -26.31
C THR A 230 -7.19 -15.75 -25.72
N GLN A 231 -7.80 -16.94 -25.59
CA GLN A 231 -7.12 -18.12 -25.05
C GLN A 231 -5.85 -18.48 -25.84
N ALA A 232 -5.88 -18.39 -27.18
CA ALA A 232 -4.75 -18.70 -28.04
C ALA A 232 -3.59 -17.69 -27.89
N ASN A 233 -3.91 -16.39 -27.84
CA ASN A 233 -2.91 -15.34 -27.64
C ASN A 233 -2.30 -15.42 -26.24
N MET A 234 -3.12 -15.75 -25.23
CA MET A 234 -2.69 -15.96 -23.86
C MET A 234 -1.72 -17.15 -23.75
N GLU A 235 -2.03 -18.30 -24.35
CA GLU A 235 -1.13 -19.45 -24.36
C GLU A 235 0.21 -19.13 -25.01
N THR A 236 0.18 -18.42 -26.14
CA THR A 236 1.38 -17.96 -26.84
C THR A 236 2.21 -17.02 -25.97
N ALA A 237 1.57 -16.05 -25.33
CA ALA A 237 2.24 -15.12 -24.40
C ALA A 237 2.85 -15.87 -23.20
N VAL A 238 2.12 -16.81 -22.60
CA VAL A 238 2.60 -17.61 -21.47
C VAL A 238 3.82 -18.45 -21.84
N GLN A 239 3.85 -19.04 -23.04
CA GLN A 239 5.02 -19.79 -23.50
C GLN A 239 6.25 -18.88 -23.66
N LYS A 240 6.09 -17.71 -24.30
CA LYS A 240 7.18 -16.74 -24.43
C LYS A 240 7.68 -16.22 -23.07
N VAL A 241 6.76 -15.92 -22.14
CA VAL A 241 7.10 -15.49 -20.78
C VAL A 241 7.87 -16.58 -20.05
N LYS A 242 7.50 -17.85 -20.20
CA LYS A 242 8.24 -18.97 -19.59
C LYS A 242 9.70 -19.05 -20.05
N SER A 243 9.97 -18.73 -21.30
CA SER A 243 11.32 -18.68 -21.89
C SER A 243 12.07 -17.37 -21.64
N MET A 244 11.48 -16.39 -20.96
CA MET A 244 12.11 -15.08 -20.72
C MET A 244 13.38 -15.21 -19.85
N GLN A 245 14.47 -14.60 -20.30
CA GLN A 245 15.77 -14.56 -19.63
C GLN A 245 16.33 -13.13 -19.56
N ALA A 246 17.38 -12.94 -18.76
CA ALA A 246 18.09 -11.68 -18.55
C ALA A 246 19.25 -11.51 -19.56
N ASP A 247 18.92 -11.64 -20.86
CA ASP A 247 19.86 -11.76 -21.98
C ASP A 247 20.02 -10.47 -22.80
N MET A 248 19.37 -9.38 -22.41
CA MET A 248 19.32 -8.15 -23.21
C MET A 248 20.41 -7.12 -22.85
N GLY A 249 21.40 -7.47 -22.03
CA GLY A 249 22.56 -6.61 -21.76
C GLY A 249 22.28 -5.46 -20.79
N GLY A 250 22.39 -4.21 -21.25
CA GLY A 250 22.20 -2.98 -20.47
C GLY A 250 20.73 -2.68 -20.16
N THR A 251 20.41 -1.44 -19.78
CA THR A 251 19.05 -1.02 -19.36
C THR A 251 18.66 0.29 -20.02
N GLU A 252 18.07 0.22 -21.21
CA GLU A 252 17.65 1.38 -22.02
C GLU A 252 16.12 1.42 -22.17
N ILE A 253 15.45 2.02 -21.18
CA ILE A 253 13.97 2.09 -21.15
C ILE A 253 13.40 3.09 -22.19
N LEU A 254 14.18 4.08 -22.61
CA LEU A 254 13.69 5.18 -23.45
C LEU A 254 13.16 4.71 -24.80
N GLN A 255 13.86 3.75 -25.43
CA GLN A 255 13.47 3.24 -26.76
C GLN A 255 12.09 2.57 -26.72
N VAL A 256 11.80 1.82 -25.66
CA VAL A 256 10.50 1.15 -25.49
C VAL A 256 9.38 2.14 -25.26
N LEU A 257 9.62 3.16 -24.43
CA LEU A 257 8.60 4.18 -24.19
C LEU A 257 8.29 4.97 -25.47
N GLN A 258 9.30 5.23 -26.31
CA GLN A 258 9.06 5.87 -27.61
C GLN A 258 8.20 5.00 -28.52
N ASP A 259 8.48 3.69 -28.62
CA ASP A 259 7.68 2.75 -29.42
C ASP A 259 6.23 2.62 -28.90
N VAL A 260 6.06 2.51 -27.58
CA VAL A 260 4.74 2.39 -26.95
C VAL A 260 3.85 3.64 -27.12
N TYR A 261 4.45 4.82 -27.25
CA TYR A 261 3.73 6.08 -27.45
C TYR A 261 3.71 6.58 -28.92
N SER A 262 4.26 5.80 -29.87
CA SER A 262 4.26 6.13 -31.30
C SER A 262 2.92 5.79 -31.96
#